data_AF-A0A432QZB0-F1
#
_entry.id   AF-A0A432QZB0-F1
#
_cell.length_a   1.000
_cell.length_b   1.000
_cell.length_c   1.000
_cell.angle_alpha   90.00
_cell.angle_beta   90.00
_cell.angle_gamma   90.00
#
_symmetry.space_group_name_H-M   'P 1'
#
loop_
_entity.id
_entity.type
_entity.pdbx_description
1 polymer ?
#
loop_
_entity_poly.entity_id
_entity_poly.type
_entity_poly.pdbx_seq_one_letter_code
_entity_poly.pdbx_strand_id
1 'polypeptide(L)' 'MLKILLTIAIIAAIYFFLIKKPKVSQKRQERAEEEKRKPKKDEDIMVACEKCDTFVSSHEAIIVSGKYYCCKSCAGVK' A
#
# COMPACT_ATOMS: atom_id res chain seq x y z
N MET A 1 -32.73 47.45 7.13
CA MET A 1 -33.01 46.14 6.51
C MET A 1 -31.90 45.67 5.56
N LEU A 2 -31.44 46.50 4.59
CA LEU A 2 -30.41 46.10 3.60
C LEU A 2 -29.06 45.66 4.19
N LYS A 3 -28.61 46.28 5.28
CA LYS A 3 -27.36 45.93 5.98
C LYS A 3 -27.35 44.49 6.50
N ILE A 4 -28.50 43.98 6.93
CA ILE A 4 -28.66 42.62 7.49
C ILE A 4 -28.63 41.57 6.37
N LEU A 5 -29.22 41.88 5.21
CA LEU A 5 -29.17 41.01 4.03
C LEU A 5 -27.73 40.84 3.50
N LEU A 6 -26.96 41.93 3.47
CA LEU A 6 -25.55 41.87 3.07
C LEU A 6 -24.71 41.02 4.01
N THR A 7 -24.92 41.12 5.33
CA THR A 7 -24.19 40.29 6.29
C THR A 7 -24.51 38.81 6.16
N ILE A 8 -25.78 38.45 5.93
CA ILE A 8 -26.19 37.05 5.74
C ILE A 8 -25.60 36.48 4.45
N ALA A 9 -25.58 37.26 3.37
CA ALA A 9 -24.99 36.85 2.10
C ALA A 9 -23.48 36.56 2.21
N ILE A 10 -22.74 37.39 2.95
CA ILE A 10 -21.29 37.19 3.15
C ILE A 10 -21.02 35.90 3.96
N ILE A 11 -21.78 35.67 5.03
CA ILE A 11 -21.64 34.46 5.86
C ILE A 11 -21.96 33.21 5.04
N ALA A 12 -23.05 33.24 4.26
CA ALA A 12 -23.42 32.12 3.38
C ALA A 12 -22.37 31.86 2.29
N ALA A 13 -21.76 32.91 1.74
CA ALA A 13 -20.68 32.78 0.75
C ALA A 13 -19.44 32.09 1.34
N ILE A 14 -19.00 32.48 2.54
CA ILE A 14 -17.86 31.85 3.23
C ILE A 14 -18.17 30.38 3.55
N TYR A 15 -19.37 30.10 4.07
CA TYR A 15 -19.80 28.73 4.37
C TYR A 15 -19.82 27.85 3.10
N PHE A 16 -20.35 28.38 2.00
CA PHE A 16 -20.39 27.67 0.72
C PHE A 16 -18.99 27.45 0.14
N PHE A 17 -18.09 28.42 0.24
CA PHE A 17 -16.70 28.29 -0.21
C PHE A 17 -15.90 27.26 0.60
N LEU A 18 -16.13 27.17 1.92
CA LEU A 18 -15.44 26.20 2.78
C LEU A 18 -15.95 24.76 2.60
N ILE A 19 -17.24 24.57 2.27
CA ILE A 19 -17.83 23.25 2.02
C ILE A 19 -17.54 22.77 0.60
N LYS A 20 -17.41 23.69 -0.36
CA LYS A 20 -17.05 23.35 -1.73
C LYS A 20 -15.53 23.18 -1.85
N LYS A 21 -14.96 22.25 -1.09
CA LYS A 21 -13.63 21.72 -1.37
C LYS A 21 -13.64 21.20 -2.81
N PRO A 22 -12.67 21.59 -3.66
CA PRO A 22 -12.59 21.03 -5.00
C PRO A 22 -12.47 19.52 -4.88
N LYS A 23 -13.10 18.80 -5.81
CA LYS A 23 -13.14 17.34 -5.92
C LYS A 23 -11.72 16.78 -6.10
N VAL A 24 -10.89 16.83 -5.05
CA VAL A 24 -9.61 16.11 -4.92
C VAL A 24 -9.91 14.63 -4.54
N SER A 25 -11.16 14.21 -4.60
CA SER A 25 -11.55 12.80 -4.42
C SER A 25 -11.45 12.00 -5.71
N GLN A 26 -11.72 12.58 -6.90
CA GLN A 26 -11.75 11.78 -8.13
C GLN A 26 -10.36 11.30 -8.56
N LYS A 27 -9.34 12.16 -8.54
CA LYS A 27 -7.96 11.79 -8.90
C LYS A 27 -7.29 10.86 -7.88
N ARG A 28 -7.73 10.93 -6.61
CA ARG A 28 -7.24 10.03 -5.54
C ARG A 28 -7.93 8.67 -5.61
N GLN A 29 -9.20 8.64 -5.99
CA GLN A 29 -9.97 7.41 -6.17
C GLN A 29 -9.52 6.64 -7.41
N GLU A 30 -9.24 7.30 -8.54
CA GLU A 30 -8.66 6.66 -9.72
C GLU A 30 -7.28 6.05 -9.44
N ARG A 31 -6.37 6.78 -8.74
CA ARG A 31 -5.08 6.20 -8.32
C ARG A 31 -5.22 5.02 -7.36
N ALA A 32 -6.18 5.09 -6.43
CA ALA A 32 -6.44 4.00 -5.49
C ALA A 32 -7.07 2.77 -6.17
N GLU A 33 -7.87 2.96 -7.23
CA GLU A 33 -8.40 1.87 -8.05
C GLU A 33 -7.33 1.30 -8.99
N GLU A 34 -6.44 2.13 -9.54
CA GLU A 34 -5.31 1.69 -10.35
C GLU A 34 -4.29 0.88 -9.54
N GLU A 35 -4.00 1.27 -8.29
CA GLU A 35 -3.19 0.46 -7.37
C GLU A 35 -3.84 -0.88 -7.01
N LYS A 36 -5.17 -0.92 -6.86
CA LYS A 36 -5.91 -2.18 -6.61
C LYS A 36 -5.96 -3.10 -7.83
N ARG A 37 -5.83 -2.56 -9.05
CA ARG A 37 -5.85 -3.32 -10.31
C ARG A 37 -4.47 -3.77 -10.78
N LYS A 38 -3.39 -3.26 -10.18
CA LYS A 38 -2.08 -3.89 -10.37
C LYS A 38 -2.12 -5.26 -9.69
N PRO A 39 -1.75 -6.35 -10.37
CA PRO A 39 -1.46 -7.59 -9.66
C PRO A 39 -0.47 -7.21 -8.56
N LYS A 40 -0.82 -7.51 -7.30
CA LYS A 40 0.15 -7.39 -6.20
C LYS A 40 1.36 -8.14 -6.70
N LYS A 41 2.47 -7.42 -6.94
CA LYS A 41 3.74 -8.07 -7.26
C LYS A 41 3.90 -9.09 -6.17
N ASP A 42 3.97 -10.37 -6.54
CA ASP A 42 4.10 -11.46 -5.59
C ASP A 42 5.20 -11.06 -4.62
N GLU A 43 4.80 -10.71 -3.39
CA GLU A 43 5.74 -10.30 -2.36
C GLU A 43 6.44 -11.59 -1.96
N ASP A 44 7.51 -11.91 -2.68
CA ASP A 44 8.32 -13.09 -2.42
C ASP A 44 8.81 -13.02 -0.98
N ILE A 45 8.28 -13.90 -0.14
CA ILE A 45 8.66 -13.98 1.27
C ILE A 45 10.06 -14.55 1.31
N MET A 46 11.05 -13.72 1.63
CA MET A 46 12.44 -14.15 1.74
C MET A 46 12.69 -14.76 3.13
N VAL A 47 13.30 -15.94 3.16
CA VAL A 47 13.70 -16.66 4.38
C VAL A 47 15.21 -16.82 4.43
N ALA A 48 15.79 -16.78 5.63
CA ALA A 48 17.23 -16.94 5.81
C ALA A 48 17.62 -18.43 5.81
N CYS A 49 18.71 -18.75 5.12
CA CYS A 49 19.33 -20.07 5.16
C CYS A 49 20.00 -20.30 6.52
N GLU A 50 19.66 -21.40 7.21
CA GLU A 50 20.22 -21.73 8.53
C GLU A 50 21.77 -21.87 8.55
N LYS A 51 22.37 -22.23 7.41
CA LYS A 51 23.82 -22.56 7.35
C LYS A 51 24.72 -21.37 6.99
N CYS A 52 24.22 -20.44 6.18
CA CYS A 52 25.04 -19.39 5.56
C CYS A 52 24.36 -18.01 5.53
N ASP A 53 23.21 -17.85 6.20
CA ASP A 53 22.45 -16.61 6.34
C ASP A 53 22.06 -15.92 5.03
N THR A 54 22.15 -16.64 3.91
CA THR A 54 21.72 -16.15 2.60
C THR A 54 20.19 -16.16 2.53
N PHE A 55 19.60 -15.05 2.08
CA PHE A 55 18.17 -14.94 1.87
C PHE A 55 17.76 -15.61 0.56
N VAL A 56 16.81 -16.54 0.64
CA VAL A 56 16.21 -17.26 -0.50
C VAL A 56 14.70 -17.10 -0.45
N SER A 57 14.04 -17.09 -1.62
CA SER A 57 12.57 -17.06 -1.67
C SER A 57 12.00 -18.29 -0.97
N SER A 58 10.94 -18.13 -0.18
CA SER A 58 10.26 -19.22 0.51
C SER A 58 9.78 -20.31 -0.44
N HIS A 59 9.48 -19.94 -1.70
CA HIS A 59 9.05 -20.86 -2.74
C HIS A 59 10.19 -21.70 -3.33
N GLU A 60 11.42 -21.21 -3.26
CA GLU A 60 12.63 -21.87 -3.80
C GLU A 60 13.49 -22.53 -2.71
N ALA A 61 13.26 -22.20 -1.45
CA ALA A 61 14.00 -22.73 -0.32
C ALA A 61 13.80 -24.23 -0.16
N ILE A 62 14.88 -24.97 0.08
CA ILE A 62 14.83 -26.39 0.44
C ILE A 62 14.51 -26.48 1.93
N ILE A 63 13.44 -27.20 2.27
CA ILE A 63 13.01 -27.38 3.66
C ILE A 63 13.44 -28.76 4.16
N VAL A 64 14.31 -28.81 5.18
CA VAL A 64 14.72 -30.05 5.85
C VAL A 64 14.49 -29.89 7.34
N SER A 65 13.66 -30.77 7.93
CA SER A 65 13.30 -30.75 9.35
C SER A 65 12.79 -29.38 9.85
N GLY A 66 12.02 -28.69 9.00
CA GLY A 66 11.45 -27.37 9.33
C GLY A 66 12.43 -26.19 9.22
N LYS A 67 13.66 -26.43 8.74
CA LYS A 67 14.66 -25.39 8.49
C LYS A 67 14.80 -25.09 7.01
N TYR A 68 15.05 -23.83 6.67
CA TYR A 68 15.19 -23.34 5.29
C TYR A 68 16.66 -23.32 4.86
N TYR A 69 16.92 -23.74 3.62
CA TYR A 69 18.25 -23.79 3.04
C TYR A 69 18.25 -23.24 1.61
N CYS A 70 19.31 -22.52 1.25
CA CYS A 70 19.47 -21.92 -0.08
C CYS A 70 19.86 -22.92 -1.18
N CYS A 71 20.43 -24.09 -0.84
CA CYS A 71 20.89 -25.08 -1.83
C CYS A 71 21.10 -26.46 -1.20
N LYS A 72 21.21 -27.49 -2.05
CA LYS A 72 21.36 -28.90 -1.63
C LYS A 72 22.57 -29.14 -0.73
N SER A 73 23.70 -28.48 -1.00
CA SER A 73 24.91 -28.57 -0.18
C SER A 73 24.74 -27.95 1.21
N CYS A 74 23.85 -26.97 1.35
CA CYS A 74 23.48 -26.42 2.65
C CYS A 74 22.49 -27.32 3.39
N ALA A 75 21.51 -27.87 2.68
CA ALA A 75 20.51 -28.81 3.21
C ALA A 75 21.07 -30.20 3.53
N GLY A 76 22.28 -30.55 3.06
CA GLY A 76 22.87 -31.88 3.27
C GLY A 76 22.16 -33.00 2.50
N VAL A 77 21.37 -32.66 1.49
CA VAL A 77 20.68 -33.62 0.62
C VAL A 77 21.53 -33.89 -0.63
N LYS A 78 21.61 -35.15 -1.05
CA LYS A 78 22.34 -35.57 -2.26
C LYS A 78 21.50 -35.34 -3.51
#